data_AF-W2TMH4-F1
#
_entry.id   AF-W2TMH4-F1
#
_cell.length_a   1.000
_cell.length_b   1.000
_cell.length_c   1.000
_cell.angle_alpha   90.00
_cell.angle_beta   90.00
_cell.angle_gamma   90.00
#
_symmetry.space_group_name_H-M   'P 1'
#
loop_
_entity.id
_entity.type
_entity.pdbx_description
1 polymer ?
#
loop_
_entity_poly.entity_id
_entity_poly.type
_entity_poly.pdbx_seq_one_letter_code
_entity_poly.pdbx_strand_id
1 'polypeptide(L)'
;MNLIKHEKKSGGDEVDAQVPLRISKAIIYGGSVIVPDVISSEHIYTHGGYGYYMGDRQDRVNHLLFPGETVEGVDIPPLSEAGRDWSERSPVHDRLYLSPEETIFLSIEMKMLEVSENKRVLTPDELWLRMRDLGGSMFLKKYVVYRYLRRCGWCVRSGLPYGCHYCEFITCRI
;
A
#
# COMPACT_ATOMS: atom_id res chain seq x y z
N MET A 1 36.39 -25.16 13.11
CA MET A 1 35.47 -24.27 12.38
C MET A 1 34.17 -24.25 13.16
N ASN A 2 33.98 -23.18 13.94
CA ASN A 2 32.98 -23.13 15.00
C ASN A 2 31.62 -22.70 14.43
N LEU A 3 30.61 -23.56 14.61
CA LEU A 3 29.21 -23.22 14.46
C LEU A 3 28.81 -22.25 15.56
N ILE A 4 28.43 -21.04 15.18
CA ILE A 4 27.81 -20.07 16.08
C ILE A 4 26.39 -20.58 16.38
N LYS A 5 26.20 -21.06 17.62
CA LYS A 5 24.90 -21.28 18.23
C LYS A 5 24.25 -19.91 18.46
N HIS A 6 23.09 -19.66 17.86
CA HIS A 6 22.24 -18.56 18.29
C HIS A 6 21.27 -19.06 19.37
N GLU A 7 21.49 -18.60 20.59
CA GLU A 7 20.61 -18.78 21.73
C GLU A 7 19.25 -18.12 21.48
N LYS A 8 18.18 -18.85 21.81
CA LYS A 8 16.83 -18.31 21.96
C LYS A 8 16.80 -17.43 23.20
N LYS A 9 16.66 -16.11 23.00
CA LYS A 9 16.33 -15.18 24.08
C LYS A 9 14.81 -15.09 24.18
N SER A 10 14.25 -15.73 25.20
CA SER A 10 12.89 -15.54 25.69
C SER A 10 12.78 -14.21 26.44
N GLY A 11 11.68 -13.49 26.26
CA GLY A 11 11.22 -12.48 27.20
C GLY A 11 10.85 -11.15 26.56
N GLY A 12 9.55 -10.93 26.43
CA GLY A 12 8.94 -9.68 26.03
C GLY A 12 7.64 -9.98 25.29
N ASP A 13 6.52 -10.02 26.01
CA ASP A 13 5.18 -9.93 25.43
C ASP A 13 5.09 -8.62 24.64
N GLU A 14 5.47 -8.65 23.36
CA GLU A 14 4.96 -7.68 22.41
C GLU A 14 3.50 -8.05 22.22
N VAL A 15 2.65 -7.28 22.88
CA VAL A 15 1.24 -7.19 22.55
C VAL A 15 1.20 -6.85 21.07
N ASP A 16 1.01 -7.87 20.23
CA ASP A 16 0.61 -7.72 18.84
C ASP A 16 -0.56 -6.74 18.88
N ALA A 17 -0.29 -5.49 18.56
CA ALA A 17 -1.30 -4.49 18.33
C ALA A 17 -1.99 -4.96 17.05
N GLN A 18 -2.90 -5.93 17.20
CA GLN A 18 -3.85 -6.33 16.20
C GLN A 18 -4.70 -5.09 15.96
N VAL A 19 -4.22 -4.25 15.06
CA VAL A 19 -5.02 -3.24 14.38
C VAL A 19 -6.30 -3.97 13.97
N PRO A 20 -7.48 -3.47 14.35
CA PRO A 20 -8.72 -4.16 14.05
C PRO A 20 -8.70 -4.54 12.58
N LEU A 21 -8.76 -5.84 12.28
CA LEU A 21 -8.76 -6.37 10.92
C LEU A 21 -10.06 -5.90 10.25
N ARG A 22 -10.08 -4.64 9.83
CA ARG A 22 -11.18 -4.05 9.10
C ARG A 22 -11.08 -4.59 7.69
N ILE A 23 -11.93 -5.56 7.41
CA ILE A 23 -12.08 -6.11 6.07
C ILE A 23 -12.59 -4.98 5.18
N SER A 24 -11.74 -4.59 4.24
CA SER A 24 -12.02 -3.56 3.25
C SER A 24 -12.69 -4.21 2.04
N LYS A 25 -13.62 -3.50 1.41
CA LYS A 25 -14.34 -4.00 0.23
C LYS A 25 -13.81 -3.34 -1.03
N ALA A 26 -13.50 -4.16 -2.03
CA ALA A 26 -13.13 -3.73 -3.37
C ALA A 26 -14.13 -4.23 -4.42
N ILE A 27 -14.22 -3.48 -5.51
CA ILE A 27 -15.02 -3.82 -6.68
C ILE A 27 -14.11 -3.94 -7.91
N ILE A 28 -14.35 -4.95 -8.75
CA ILE A 28 -13.75 -5.02 -10.09
C ILE A 28 -14.67 -4.29 -11.04
N TYR A 29 -14.17 -3.23 -11.68
CA TYR A 29 -14.90 -2.44 -12.65
C TYR A 29 -14.00 -1.98 -13.78
N GLY A 30 -14.41 -2.20 -15.04
CA GLY A 30 -13.66 -1.75 -16.22
C GLY A 30 -12.23 -2.32 -16.33
N GLY A 31 -11.99 -3.52 -15.79
CA GLY A 31 -10.65 -4.13 -15.76
C GLY A 31 -9.72 -3.57 -14.68
N SER A 32 -10.22 -2.75 -13.76
CA SER A 32 -9.47 -2.23 -12.62
C SER A 32 -10.10 -2.68 -11.30
N VAL A 33 -9.28 -2.79 -10.26
CA VAL A 33 -9.73 -3.08 -8.89
C VAL A 33 -9.79 -1.78 -8.12
N ILE A 34 -10.95 -1.47 -7.56
CA ILE A 34 -11.23 -0.16 -6.96
C ILE A 34 -11.75 -0.36 -5.54
N VAL A 35 -11.22 0.39 -4.58
CA VAL A 35 -11.75 0.51 -3.22
C VAL A 35 -12.57 1.81 -3.17
N PRO A 36 -13.91 1.74 -3.12
CA PRO A 36 -14.77 2.92 -3.17
C PRO A 36 -14.99 3.57 -1.79
N ASP A 37 -14.71 2.86 -0.69
CA ASP A 37 -14.88 3.39 0.66
C ASP A 37 -13.68 4.26 1.04
N VAL A 38 -13.92 5.55 1.31
CA VAL A 38 -12.88 6.55 1.60
C VAL A 38 -12.05 6.16 2.83
N ILE A 39 -12.70 5.63 3.86
CA ILE A 39 -11.99 5.28 5.11
C ILE A 39 -11.11 4.05 4.89
N SER A 40 -11.62 3.04 4.16
CA SER A 40 -10.84 1.85 3.81
C SER A 40 -9.69 2.20 2.88
N SER A 41 -9.91 3.09 1.89
CA SER A 41 -8.87 3.51 0.98
C SER A 41 -7.76 4.29 1.68
N GLU A 42 -8.12 5.21 2.58
CA GLU A 42 -7.16 5.95 3.39
C GLU A 42 -6.37 4.99 4.31
N HIS A 43 -7.05 4.06 4.97
CA HIS A 43 -6.40 3.08 5.82
C HIS A 43 -5.38 2.22 5.06
N ILE A 44 -5.78 1.65 3.91
CA ILE A 44 -4.93 0.82 3.04
C ILE A 44 -3.73 1.62 2.51
N TYR A 45 -3.97 2.87 2.09
CA TYR A 45 -2.94 3.72 1.50
C TYR A 45 -1.94 4.24 2.54
N THR A 46 -2.42 4.67 3.71
CA THR A 46 -1.59 5.28 4.76
C THR A 46 -0.76 4.26 5.52
N HIS A 47 -1.34 3.12 5.91
CA HIS A 47 -0.64 2.11 6.73
C HIS A 47 0.19 1.14 5.88
N GLY A 48 -0.23 0.91 4.65
CA GLY A 48 0.37 -0.12 3.80
C GLY A 48 1.05 0.39 2.54
N GLY A 49 0.83 1.65 2.15
CA GLY A 49 1.32 2.16 0.88
C GLY A 49 0.87 1.29 -0.30
N TYR A 50 -0.38 0.79 -0.27
CA TYR A 50 -0.96 0.03 -1.37
C TYR A 50 -1.80 0.93 -2.26
N GLY A 51 -1.80 0.66 -3.56
CA GLY A 51 -2.65 1.32 -4.54
C GLY A 51 -2.26 2.76 -4.84
N TYR A 52 -2.94 3.35 -5.80
CA TYR A 52 -2.78 4.75 -6.17
C TYR A 52 -4.14 5.41 -6.37
N TYR A 53 -4.16 6.72 -6.17
CA TYR A 53 -5.34 7.51 -6.43
C TYR A 53 -5.28 8.09 -7.85
N MET A 54 -6.42 8.09 -8.54
CA MET A 54 -6.46 8.53 -9.94
C MET A 54 -6.32 10.05 -10.03
N GLY A 55 -5.27 10.52 -10.70
CA GLY A 55 -4.92 11.95 -10.76
C GLY A 55 -3.93 12.40 -9.68
N ASP A 56 -3.51 11.50 -8.79
CA ASP A 56 -2.46 11.76 -7.81
C ASP A 56 -1.12 11.88 -8.54
N ARG A 57 -0.58 13.11 -8.62
CA ARG A 57 0.85 13.28 -8.82
C ARG A 57 1.49 12.91 -7.49
N GLN A 58 2.44 11.97 -7.50
CA GLN A 58 3.14 11.50 -6.30
C GLN A 58 3.96 12.59 -5.57
N ASP A 59 3.81 13.86 -5.95
CA ASP A 59 4.22 15.02 -5.17
C ASP A 59 3.30 15.18 -3.96
N ARG A 60 3.38 14.23 -3.02
CA ARG A 60 2.98 14.53 -1.65
C ARG A 60 3.80 15.74 -1.23
N VAL A 61 3.12 16.79 -0.79
CA VAL A 61 3.73 18.04 -0.31
C VAL A 61 4.81 17.66 0.70
N ASN A 62 6.06 17.77 0.29
CA ASN A 62 7.17 17.41 1.15
C ASN A 62 7.29 18.51 2.22
N HIS A 63 7.22 18.13 3.49
CA HIS A 63 7.38 19.06 4.63
C HIS A 63 8.72 19.82 4.57
N LEU A 64 9.73 19.25 3.92
CA LEU A 64 11.03 19.89 3.68
C LEU A 64 10.99 20.96 2.58
N LEU A 65 10.01 20.91 1.68
CA LEU A 65 9.81 21.91 0.63
C LEU A 65 8.91 23.07 1.09
N PHE A 66 8.08 22.83 2.11
CA PHE A 66 7.20 23.84 2.72
C PHE A 66 7.35 23.90 4.25
N PRO A 67 8.55 24.17 4.78
CA PRO A 67 8.75 24.27 6.22
C PRO A 67 8.00 25.51 6.75
N GLY A 68 7.14 25.29 7.74
CA GLY A 68 6.58 26.33 8.60
C GLY A 68 7.56 26.73 9.70
N GLU A 69 7.12 27.59 10.61
CA GLU A 69 7.95 28.03 11.74
C GLU A 69 8.35 26.83 12.62
N THR A 70 9.65 26.74 12.90
CA THR A 70 10.23 25.73 13.79
C THR A 70 9.72 25.94 15.21
N VAL A 71 8.92 25.00 15.69
CA VAL A 71 8.52 24.95 17.09
C VAL A 71 9.59 24.15 17.84
N GLU A 72 10.17 24.72 18.90
CA GLU A 72 11.17 24.01 19.71
C GLU A 72 10.57 22.69 20.25
N GLY A 73 11.21 21.55 19.93
CA GLY A 73 10.82 20.23 20.41
C GLY A 73 10.07 19.33 19.41
N VAL A 74 9.90 19.73 18.15
CA VAL A 74 9.28 18.90 17.10
C VAL A 74 10.29 18.58 15.99
N ASP A 75 10.54 17.28 15.73
CA ASP A 75 11.52 16.81 14.73
C ASP A 75 11.13 17.14 13.27
N ILE A 76 9.85 17.41 13.02
CA ILE A 76 9.31 17.72 11.69
C ILE A 76 8.62 19.09 11.75
N PRO A 77 9.11 20.12 11.02
CA PRO A 77 8.46 21.42 10.98
C PRO A 77 7.02 21.29 10.49
N PRO A 78 6.05 22.02 11.10
CA PRO A 78 4.68 22.05 10.60
C PRO A 78 4.67 22.62 9.17
N LEU A 79 3.67 22.27 8.35
CA LEU A 79 3.55 22.84 7.00
C LEU A 79 3.34 24.36 7.08
N SER A 80 4.03 25.09 6.21
CA SER A 80 3.74 26.51 5.99
C SER A 80 2.31 26.72 5.51
N GLU A 81 1.80 27.95 5.56
CA GLU A 81 0.48 28.30 5.02
C GLU A 81 0.32 27.89 3.55
N ALA A 82 1.37 28.06 2.74
CA ALA A 82 1.41 27.58 1.36
C ALA A 82 1.38 26.04 1.27
N GLY A 83 2.07 25.32 2.17
CA GLY A 83 2.01 23.87 2.23
C GLY A 83 0.62 23.33 2.62
N ARG A 84 -0.08 24.04 3.50
CA ARG A 84 -1.48 23.74 3.87
C ARG A 84 -2.45 24.00 2.71
N ASP A 85 -2.36 25.16 2.06
CA ASP A 85 -3.18 25.49 0.88
C ASP A 85 -2.95 24.49 -0.27
N TRP A 86 -1.70 24.05 -0.48
CA TRP A 86 -1.38 22.99 -1.43
C TRP A 86 -1.95 21.62 -1.03
N SER A 87 -1.92 21.28 0.26
CA SER A 87 -2.54 20.05 0.76
C SER A 87 -4.06 20.08 0.61
N GLU A 88 -4.70 21.22 0.82
CA GLU A 88 -6.16 21.41 0.67
C GLU A 88 -6.60 21.41 -0.79
N ARG A 89 -5.75 21.90 -1.70
CA ARG A 89 -5.96 21.84 -3.15
C ARG A 89 -5.57 20.51 -3.78
N SER A 90 -4.91 19.64 -3.02
CA SER A 90 -4.65 18.27 -3.46
C SER A 90 -6.02 17.63 -3.74
N PRO A 91 -6.21 17.01 -4.92
CA PRO A 91 -7.52 16.46 -5.24
C PRO A 91 -7.91 15.45 -4.16
N VAL A 92 -9.11 15.63 -3.57
CA VAL A 92 -9.70 14.60 -2.73
C VAL A 92 -10.03 13.46 -3.67
N HIS A 93 -9.16 12.47 -3.69
CA HIS A 93 -9.28 11.39 -4.65
C HIS A 93 -10.33 10.41 -4.17
N ASP A 94 -11.44 10.35 -4.90
CA ASP A 94 -12.63 9.60 -4.46
C ASP A 94 -12.42 8.08 -4.32
N ARG A 95 -11.42 7.51 -5.02
CA ARG A 95 -11.28 6.06 -5.18
C ARG A 95 -9.84 5.61 -5.27
N LEU A 96 -9.48 4.61 -4.48
CA LEU A 96 -8.16 3.97 -4.54
C LEU A 96 -8.17 2.82 -5.55
N TYR A 97 -7.20 2.85 -6.46
CA TYR A 97 -6.99 1.83 -7.46
C TYR A 97 -5.88 0.90 -7.00
N LEU A 98 -6.14 -0.40 -7.04
CA LEU A 98 -5.17 -1.43 -6.65
C LEU A 98 -4.64 -2.12 -7.90
N SER A 99 -3.34 -2.44 -7.89
CA SER A 99 -2.78 -3.32 -8.92
C SER A 99 -3.30 -4.77 -8.72
N PRO A 100 -3.28 -5.61 -9.77
CA PRO A 100 -3.63 -7.02 -9.62
C PRO A 100 -2.76 -7.75 -8.58
N GLU A 101 -1.46 -7.43 -8.52
CA GLU A 101 -0.52 -8.04 -7.58
C GLU A 101 -0.83 -7.63 -6.13
N GLU A 102 -1.12 -6.34 -5.91
CA GLU A 102 -1.52 -5.80 -4.61
C GLU A 102 -2.84 -6.42 -4.14
N THR A 103 -3.81 -6.55 -5.04
CA THR A 103 -5.13 -7.11 -4.75
C THR A 103 -5.04 -8.54 -4.25
N ILE A 104 -4.28 -9.40 -4.95
CA ILE A 104 -4.05 -10.78 -4.51
C ILE A 104 -3.37 -10.80 -3.14
N PHE A 105 -2.33 -9.98 -2.96
CA PHE A 105 -1.58 -9.96 -1.70
C PHE A 105 -2.48 -9.56 -0.52
N LEU A 106 -3.26 -8.49 -0.67
CA LEU A 106 -4.18 -8.00 0.36
C LEU A 106 -5.33 -8.98 0.66
N SER A 107 -5.83 -9.67 -0.37
CA SER A 107 -6.97 -10.58 -0.21
C SER A 107 -6.56 -11.96 0.31
N ILE A 108 -5.53 -12.57 -0.29
CA ILE A 108 -5.16 -13.97 0.02
C ILE A 108 -4.21 -14.06 1.21
N GLU A 109 -3.14 -13.25 1.23
CA GLU A 109 -2.12 -13.33 2.28
C GLU A 109 -2.56 -12.58 3.53
N MET A 110 -2.98 -11.32 3.38
CA MET A 110 -3.36 -10.47 4.52
C MET A 110 -4.80 -10.69 4.99
N LYS A 111 -5.68 -11.23 4.14
CA LYS A 111 -7.12 -11.39 4.41
C LYS A 111 -7.82 -10.09 4.85
N MET A 112 -7.33 -8.96 4.35
CA MET A 112 -7.85 -7.62 4.67
C MET A 112 -8.74 -7.05 3.56
N LEU A 113 -8.87 -7.75 2.43
CA LEU A 113 -9.59 -7.27 1.27
C LEU A 113 -10.56 -8.33 0.72
N GLU A 114 -11.83 -7.98 0.69
CA GLU A 114 -12.88 -8.72 -0.02
C GLU A 114 -13.15 -8.08 -1.38
N VAL A 115 -13.01 -8.85 -2.45
CA VAL A 115 -13.19 -8.37 -3.81
C VAL A 115 -14.52 -8.88 -4.36
N SER A 116 -15.32 -7.97 -4.90
CA SER A 116 -16.59 -8.28 -5.53
C SER A 116 -16.62 -7.87 -7.00
N GLU A 117 -17.21 -8.71 -7.84
CA GLU A 117 -17.45 -8.43 -9.25
C GLU A 117 -18.95 -8.60 -9.52
N ASN A 118 -19.59 -7.61 -10.15
CA ASN A 118 -21.03 -7.62 -10.43
C ASN A 118 -21.92 -7.97 -9.21
N LYS A 119 -21.57 -7.43 -8.03
CA LYS A 119 -22.24 -7.68 -6.73
C LYS A 119 -22.07 -9.10 -6.16
N ARG A 120 -21.24 -9.94 -6.79
CA ARG A 120 -20.86 -11.26 -6.27
C ARG A 120 -19.46 -11.18 -5.66
N VAL A 121 -19.29 -11.68 -4.44
CA VAL A 121 -17.96 -11.82 -3.82
C VAL A 121 -17.24 -12.98 -4.50
N LEU A 122 -16.00 -12.73 -4.92
CA LEU A 122 -15.17 -13.73 -5.58
C LEU A 122 -14.48 -14.60 -4.54
N THR A 123 -14.40 -15.90 -4.81
CA THR A 123 -13.56 -16.81 -4.03
C THR A 123 -12.07 -16.56 -4.31
N PRO A 124 -11.15 -16.96 -3.42
CA PRO A 124 -9.71 -16.76 -3.63
C PRO A 124 -9.19 -17.36 -4.95
N ASP A 125 -9.71 -18.53 -5.35
CA ASP A 125 -9.33 -19.20 -6.60
C ASP A 125 -9.83 -18.44 -7.84
N GLU A 126 -11.09 -17.98 -7.81
CA GLU A 126 -11.66 -17.14 -8.87
C GLU A 126 -10.93 -15.80 -8.97
N LEU A 127 -10.60 -15.19 -7.83
CA LEU A 127 -9.84 -13.94 -7.77
C LEU A 127 -8.46 -14.10 -8.39
N TRP A 128 -7.76 -15.20 -8.07
CA TRP A 128 -6.44 -15.48 -8.63
C TRP A 128 -6.47 -15.58 -10.15
N LEU A 129 -7.43 -16.33 -10.70
CA LEU A 129 -7.64 -16.46 -12.15
C LEU A 129 -7.93 -15.09 -12.77
N ARG A 130 -8.83 -14.33 -12.16
CA ARG A 130 -9.24 -13.00 -12.67
C ARG A 130 -8.08 -12.01 -12.69
N MET A 131 -7.29 -11.97 -11.63
CA MET A 131 -6.12 -11.09 -11.53
C MET A 131 -4.99 -11.51 -12.46
N ARG A 132 -4.81 -12.81 -12.71
CA ARG A 132 -3.88 -13.31 -13.73
C ARG A 132 -4.28 -12.82 -15.12
N ASP A 133 -5.58 -12.87 -15.44
CA ASP A 133 -6.09 -12.42 -16.73
C ASP A 133 -5.94 -10.90 -16.90
N LEU A 134 -6.10 -10.12 -15.82
CA LEU A 134 -5.87 -8.67 -15.82
C LEU A 134 -4.38 -8.28 -15.87
N GLY A 135 -3.51 -9.01 -15.17
CA GLY A 135 -2.07 -8.74 -15.09
C GLY A 135 -1.25 -9.26 -16.28
N GLY A 136 -1.85 -10.09 -17.14
CA GLY A 136 -1.24 -10.62 -18.35
C GLY A 136 -0.13 -11.66 -18.10
N SER A 137 0.67 -11.92 -19.14
CA SER A 137 1.65 -13.02 -19.16
C SER A 137 2.80 -12.87 -18.15
N MET A 138 3.12 -11.65 -17.72
CA MET A 138 4.17 -11.38 -16.73
C MET A 138 3.66 -11.31 -15.29
N PHE A 139 2.34 -11.46 -15.09
CA PHE A 139 1.70 -11.34 -13.78
C PHE A 139 2.38 -12.21 -12.71
N LEU A 140 2.63 -13.48 -13.02
CA LEU A 140 3.20 -14.41 -12.05
C LEU A 140 4.61 -13.97 -11.59
N LYS A 141 5.46 -13.54 -12.53
CA LYS A 141 6.82 -13.06 -12.21
C LYS A 141 6.77 -11.80 -11.35
N LYS A 142 5.90 -10.86 -11.75
CA LYS A 142 5.63 -9.62 -11.02
C LYS A 142 5.15 -9.89 -9.60
N TYR A 143 4.17 -10.77 -9.43
CA TYR A 143 3.61 -11.14 -8.14
C TYR A 143 4.64 -11.82 -7.22
N VAL A 144 5.48 -12.72 -7.75
CA VAL A 144 6.54 -13.37 -6.95
C VAL A 144 7.52 -12.34 -6.39
N VAL A 145 7.97 -11.40 -7.23
CA VAL A 145 8.87 -10.32 -6.80
C VAL A 145 8.18 -9.40 -5.80
N TYR A 146 6.95 -8.97 -6.10
CA TYR A 146 6.13 -8.14 -5.23
C TYR A 146 5.96 -8.77 -3.84
N ARG A 147 5.59 -10.06 -3.78
CA ARG A 147 5.38 -10.82 -2.54
C ARG A 147 6.68 -10.94 -1.74
N TYR A 148 7.80 -11.19 -2.41
CA TYR A 148 9.11 -11.27 -1.76
C TYR A 148 9.48 -9.93 -1.10
N LEU A 149 9.38 -8.83 -1.86
CA LEU A 149 9.70 -7.49 -1.37
C LEU A 149 8.79 -7.08 -0.21
N ARG A 150 7.48 -7.34 -0.30
CA ARG A 150 6.53 -7.06 0.79
C ARG A 150 6.84 -7.87 2.06
N ARG A 151 7.22 -9.15 1.93
CA ARG A 151 7.64 -9.98 3.08
C ARG A 151 8.94 -9.51 3.72
N CYS A 152 9.82 -8.89 2.96
CA CYS A 152 11.01 -8.25 3.49
C CYS A 152 10.73 -6.88 4.15
N GLY A 153 9.47 -6.42 4.16
CA GLY A 153 9.05 -5.16 4.76
C GLY A 153 9.16 -3.94 3.83
N TRP A 154 9.38 -4.14 2.52
CA TRP A 154 9.49 -3.03 1.57
C TRP A 154 8.13 -2.56 1.06
N CYS A 155 7.96 -1.26 0.88
CA CYS A 155 6.83 -0.68 0.18
C CYS A 155 7.08 -0.66 -1.34
N VAL A 156 6.39 -1.54 -2.07
CA VAL A 156 6.53 -1.68 -3.54
C VAL A 156 5.52 -0.80 -4.26
N ARG A 157 5.99 0.02 -5.21
CA ARG A 157 5.14 0.90 -6.05
C ARG A 157 5.43 0.72 -7.53
N SER A 158 4.52 1.21 -8.39
CA SER A 158 4.72 1.20 -9.85
C SER A 158 5.94 2.03 -10.23
N GLY A 159 6.86 1.42 -10.98
CA GLY A 159 8.07 2.07 -11.48
C GLY A 159 7.90 2.78 -12.83
N LEU A 160 6.68 2.82 -13.37
CA LEU A 160 6.39 3.38 -14.69
C LEU A 160 6.96 4.80 -14.91
N PRO A 161 6.92 5.73 -13.93
CA PRO A 161 7.51 7.07 -14.09
C PRO A 161 9.03 7.05 -14.33
N TYR A 162 9.71 5.97 -13.93
CA TYR A 162 11.16 5.81 -13.98
C TYR A 162 11.61 4.79 -15.05
N GLY A 163 10.69 4.31 -15.89
CA GLY A 163 10.98 3.33 -16.94
C GLY A 163 11.28 1.91 -16.43
N CYS A 164 10.95 1.61 -15.18
CA CYS A 164 11.11 0.28 -14.59
C CYS A 164 9.76 -0.35 -14.21
N HIS A 165 9.75 -1.65 -13.93
CA HIS A 165 8.53 -2.37 -13.57
C HIS A 165 8.07 -2.04 -12.15
N TYR A 166 9.01 -1.83 -11.23
CA TYR A 166 8.76 -1.46 -9.85
C TYR A 166 9.76 -0.40 -9.42
N CYS A 167 9.28 0.57 -8.65
CA CYS A 167 10.12 1.44 -7.85
C CYS A 167 10.02 0.99 -6.40
N GLU A 168 11.18 0.73 -5.81
CA GLU A 168 11.32 0.56 -4.38
C GLU A 168 11.41 1.96 -3.77
N PHE A 169 10.45 2.32 -2.93
CA PHE A 169 10.65 3.47 -2.03
C PHE A 169 11.40 2.98 -0.79
N ILE A 170 12.53 3.64 -0.48
CA ILE A 170 13.43 3.33 0.65
C ILE A 170 12.80 3.63 2.02
N THR A 171 11.54 4.07 2.08
CA THR A 171 10.93 4.54 3.33
C THR A 171 10.22 3.43 4.09
N CYS A 172 10.84 3.11 5.23
CA CYS A 172 10.34 2.45 6.44
C CYS A 172 10.11 0.93 6.39
N ARG A 173 11.00 0.24 7.10
CA ARG A 173 10.70 -0.99 7.84
C ARG A 173 9.57 -0.64 8.81
N ILE A 174 8.34 -1.11 8.54
CA ILE A 174 7.20 -1.04 9.47
C ILE A 174 7.51 -1.93 10.67
#